data_AF-A0A1W0X3P4-F1
#
_entry.id   AF-A0A1W0X3P4-F1
#
_cell.length_a   1.000
_cell.length_b   1.000
_cell.length_c   1.000
_cell.angle_alpha   90.00
_cell.angle_beta   90.00
_cell.angle_gamma   90.00
#
_symmetry.space_group_name_H-M   'P 1'
#
loop_
_entity.id
_entity.type
_entity.pdbx_description
1 polymer ?
#
loop_
_entity_poly.entity_id
_entity_poly.type
_entity_poly.pdbx_seq_one_letter_code
_entity_poly.pdbx_strand_id
1 'polypeptide(L)'
;MVKMAVAPTRGWLIFRICAAALGISAGILVGIYFCSPGKENPHVIFWGFFSSLWALDAMVLHIFYMKGKLRNYVNKLKGWMYAGAFGQLLGVSSFIVYIVLGIVFHDNLKDFRHSYFIASVWSFMTWKWSFVLFWYSREYRHLLLEEALIPVGGEDKLYGEYGHGNIVTAPESSSFT
;
A
#
# COMPACT_ATOMS: atom_id res chain seq x y z
N MET A 1 4.76 27.05 2.38
CA MET A 1 5.57 26.24 1.45
C MET A 1 4.72 25.04 1.02
N VAL A 2 3.96 25.18 -0.07
CA VAL A 2 3.12 24.11 -0.61
C VAL A 2 4.03 23.12 -1.30
N LYS A 3 4.18 21.90 -0.76
CA LYS A 3 4.86 20.83 -1.48
C LYS A 3 3.93 20.39 -2.60
N MET A 4 4.22 20.81 -3.83
CA MET A 4 3.53 20.28 -4.99
C MET A 4 3.79 18.79 -5.03
N ALA A 5 2.72 17.99 -5.09
CA ALA A 5 2.88 16.55 -5.10
C ALA A 5 3.46 16.15 -6.46
N VAL A 6 4.70 15.64 -6.46
CA VAL A 6 5.37 15.22 -7.70
C VAL A 6 4.83 13.86 -8.11
N ALA A 7 4.25 13.80 -9.32
CA ALA A 7 3.76 12.54 -9.88
C ALA A 7 4.91 11.50 -9.92
N PRO A 8 4.71 10.27 -9.41
CA PRO A 8 5.75 9.26 -9.42
C PRO A 8 6.13 8.89 -10.85
N THR A 9 7.43 8.72 -11.09
CA THR A 9 7.94 8.28 -12.40
C THR A 9 7.44 6.87 -12.74
N ARG A 10 7.29 6.57 -14.04
CA ARG A 10 6.80 5.26 -14.51
C ARG A 10 7.64 4.10 -13.98
N GLY A 11 8.97 4.24 -13.93
CA GLY A 11 9.87 3.20 -13.41
C GLY A 11 9.62 2.90 -11.93
N TRP A 12 9.41 3.95 -11.12
CA TRP A 12 9.11 3.80 -9.70
C TRP A 12 7.76 3.11 -9.45
N LEU A 13 6.78 3.37 -10.31
CA LEU A 13 5.48 2.72 -10.25
C LEU A 13 5.56 1.22 -10.62
N ILE A 14 6.33 0.88 -11.66
CA ILE A 14 6.58 -0.52 -12.04
C ILE A 14 7.26 -1.27 -10.88
N PHE A 15 8.25 -0.67 -10.24
CA PHE A 15 8.90 -1.26 -9.06
C PHE A 15 7.89 -1.60 -7.95
N ARG A 16 6.97 -0.67 -7.65
CA ARG A 16 5.90 -0.89 -6.64
C ARG A 16 4.96 -2.03 -7.05
N ILE A 17 4.60 -2.11 -8.33
CA ILE A 17 3.76 -3.20 -8.87
C ILE A 17 4.48 -4.54 -8.73
N CYS A 18 5.76 -4.62 -9.10
CA CYS A 18 6.57 -5.83 -8.93
C CYS A 18 6.68 -6.24 -7.45
N ALA A 19 6.89 -5.28 -6.55
CA ALA A 19 6.93 -5.53 -5.12
C ALA A 19 5.59 -6.08 -4.59
N ALA A 20 4.47 -5.53 -5.03
CA ALA A 20 3.14 -6.04 -4.67
C ALA A 20 2.91 -7.45 -5.25
N ALA A 21 3.31 -7.72 -6.48
CA ALA A 21 3.22 -9.05 -7.10
C ALA A 21 4.04 -10.09 -6.33
N LEU A 22 5.24 -9.73 -5.85
CA LEU A 22 6.03 -10.59 -4.96
C LEU A 22 5.33 -10.82 -3.62
N GLY A 23 4.63 -9.83 -3.09
CA GLY A 23 3.80 -9.99 -1.88
C GLY A 23 2.65 -10.98 -2.08
N ILE A 24 1.96 -10.90 -3.22
CA ILE A 24 0.88 -11.80 -3.61
C ILE A 24 1.41 -13.23 -3.70
N SER A 25 2.51 -13.43 -4.45
CA SER A 25 3.10 -14.76 -4.65
C SER A 25 3.62 -15.35 -3.34
N ALA A 26 4.30 -14.57 -2.50
CA ALA A 26 4.77 -15.02 -1.20
C ALA A 26 3.60 -15.48 -0.29
N GLY A 27 2.51 -14.70 -0.22
CA GLY A 27 1.34 -15.06 0.58
C GLY A 27 0.63 -16.33 0.10
N ILE A 28 0.47 -16.48 -1.21
CA ILE A 28 -0.14 -17.68 -1.81
C ILE A 28 0.76 -18.91 -1.58
N LEU A 29 2.07 -18.79 -1.84
CA LEU A 29 3.01 -19.90 -1.67
C LEU A 29 3.04 -20.41 -0.24
N VAL A 30 3.03 -19.51 0.74
CA VAL A 30 2.98 -19.89 2.15
C VAL A 30 1.63 -20.48 2.53
N GLY A 31 0.52 -19.90 2.06
CA GLY A 31 -0.81 -20.48 2.26
C GLY A 31 -0.88 -21.93 1.76
N ILE A 32 -0.33 -22.21 0.58
CA ILE A 32 -0.27 -23.56 -0.01
C ILE A 32 0.69 -24.47 0.77
N TYR A 33 1.87 -23.96 1.17
CA TYR A 33 2.87 -24.75 1.91
C TYR A 33 2.31 -25.26 3.24
N PHE A 34 1.64 -24.40 4.01
CA PHE A 34 1.03 -24.77 5.29
C PHE A 34 -0.31 -25.50 5.10
N CYS A 35 -0.95 -25.42 3.94
CA CYS A 35 -2.13 -26.26 3.62
C CYS A 35 -1.74 -27.73 3.31
N SER A 36 -0.45 -28.03 3.15
CA SER A 36 0.00 -29.38 2.85
C SER A 36 -0.17 -30.34 4.05
N PRO A 37 -0.57 -31.60 3.82
CA PRO A 37 -0.81 -32.58 4.88
C PRO A 37 0.40 -32.73 5.80
N GLY A 38 0.18 -32.63 7.11
CA GLY A 38 1.24 -32.73 8.10
C GLY A 38 2.14 -31.49 8.18
N LYS A 39 1.69 -30.29 7.80
CA LYS A 39 2.35 -29.02 8.20
C LYS A 39 1.32 -27.94 8.54
N GLU A 40 0.11 -28.37 8.88
CA GLU A 40 -1.05 -27.51 9.01
C GLU A 40 -0.91 -26.50 10.14
N ASN A 41 -0.90 -25.23 9.76
CA ASN A 41 -1.03 -24.11 10.69
C ASN A 41 -2.17 -23.22 10.22
N PRO A 42 -3.38 -23.35 10.78
CA PRO A 42 -4.56 -22.62 10.29
C PRO A 42 -4.38 -21.11 10.38
N HIS A 43 -3.63 -20.61 11.37
CA HIS A 43 -3.37 -19.18 11.52
C HIS A 43 -2.49 -18.67 10.38
N VAL A 44 -1.40 -19.37 10.07
CA VAL A 44 -0.48 -18.97 8.99
C VAL A 44 -1.16 -19.06 7.62
N ILE A 45 -1.99 -20.09 7.40
CA ILE A 45 -2.79 -20.22 6.18
C ILE A 45 -3.72 -19.00 6.03
N PHE A 46 -4.49 -18.70 7.08
CA PHE A 46 -5.42 -17.56 7.08
C PHE A 46 -4.68 -16.24 6.81
N TRP A 47 -3.64 -15.92 7.58
CA TRP A 47 -2.89 -14.67 7.44
C TRP A 47 -2.09 -14.58 6.13
N GLY A 48 -1.61 -15.71 5.60
CA GLY A 48 -0.93 -15.78 4.31
C GLY A 48 -1.84 -15.37 3.15
N PHE A 49 -3.04 -15.96 3.07
CA PHE A 49 -4.03 -15.58 2.07
C PHE A 49 -4.56 -14.16 2.31
N PHE A 50 -4.81 -13.79 3.56
CA PHE A 50 -5.29 -12.46 3.90
C PHE A 50 -4.28 -11.37 3.51
N SER A 51 -2.98 -11.59 3.76
CA SER A 51 -1.92 -10.69 3.30
C SER A 51 -1.86 -10.59 1.76
N SER A 52 -2.10 -11.69 1.05
CA SER A 52 -2.10 -11.70 -0.43
C SER A 52 -3.24 -10.84 -0.99
N LEU A 53 -4.43 -10.89 -0.36
CA LEU A 53 -5.57 -10.04 -0.71
C LEU A 53 -5.23 -8.55 -0.63
N TRP A 54 -4.61 -8.11 0.46
CA TRP A 54 -4.20 -6.70 0.62
C TRP A 54 -3.10 -6.28 -0.35
N ALA A 55 -2.16 -7.18 -0.67
CA ALA A 55 -1.14 -6.93 -1.69
C ALA A 55 -1.76 -6.80 -3.09
N LEU A 56 -2.81 -7.58 -3.38
CA LEU A 56 -3.58 -7.47 -4.62
C LEU A 56 -4.28 -6.12 -4.72
N ASP A 57 -4.94 -5.65 -3.65
CA ASP A 57 -5.57 -4.33 -3.65
C ASP A 57 -4.55 -3.21 -3.89
N ALA A 58 -3.38 -3.28 -3.25
CA ALA A 58 -2.29 -2.34 -3.50
C ALA A 58 -1.79 -2.38 -4.96
N MET A 59 -1.68 -3.58 -5.55
CA MET A 59 -1.31 -3.73 -6.95
C MET A 59 -2.37 -3.12 -7.89
N VAL A 60 -3.65 -3.41 -7.66
CA VAL A 60 -4.76 -2.87 -8.45
C VAL A 60 -4.78 -1.34 -8.38
N LEU A 61 -4.52 -0.76 -7.21
CA LEU A 61 -4.39 0.68 -7.04
C LEU A 61 -3.28 1.27 -7.92
N HIS A 62 -2.09 0.67 -7.92
CA HIS A 62 -0.99 1.15 -8.76
C HIS A 62 -1.32 1.01 -10.26
N ILE A 63 -1.95 -0.09 -10.67
CA ILE A 63 -2.36 -0.30 -12.07
C ILE A 63 -3.42 0.73 -12.49
N PHE A 64 -4.39 1.03 -11.62
CA PHE A 64 -5.43 2.03 -11.91
C PHE A 64 -4.87 3.44 -12.05
N TYR A 65 -3.89 3.79 -11.21
CA TYR A 65 -3.13 5.03 -11.38
C TYR A 65 -2.41 5.06 -12.72
N MET A 66 -1.71 3.98 -13.05
CA MET A 66 -0.92 3.86 -14.29
C MET A 66 -1.75 3.95 -15.58
N LYS A 67 -2.99 3.44 -15.54
CA LYS A 67 -3.94 3.48 -16.67
C LYS A 67 -4.74 4.79 -16.77
N GLY A 68 -4.49 5.76 -15.88
CA GLY A 68 -5.24 7.03 -15.83
C GLY A 68 -6.71 6.88 -15.42
N LYS A 69 -7.17 5.66 -15.06
CA LYS A 69 -8.57 5.39 -14.68
C LYS A 69 -8.93 5.97 -13.32
N LEU A 70 -7.93 6.33 -12.52
CA LEU A 70 -8.10 6.86 -11.18
C LEU A 70 -8.90 8.18 -11.13
N ARG A 71 -8.80 9.03 -12.18
CA ARG A 71 -9.59 10.27 -12.33
C ARG A 71 -11.11 10.02 -12.31
N ASN A 72 -11.57 8.90 -12.87
CA ASN A 72 -13.00 8.53 -12.87
C ASN A 72 -13.44 7.86 -11.56
N TYR A 73 -12.49 7.52 -10.68
CA TYR A 73 -12.70 6.68 -9.50
C TYR A 73 -12.36 7.37 -8.18
N VAL A 74 -12.21 8.70 -8.16
CA VAL A 74 -11.82 9.50 -6.97
C VAL A 74 -12.75 9.25 -5.76
N ASN A 75 -14.05 9.03 -6.00
CA ASN A 75 -15.00 8.70 -4.93
C ASN A 75 -14.73 7.32 -4.32
N LYS A 76 -14.28 6.34 -5.12
CA LYS A 76 -13.92 5.00 -4.64
C LYS A 76 -12.57 4.96 -3.92
N LEU A 77 -11.67 5.94 -4.15
CA LEU A 77 -10.41 6.04 -3.40
C LEU A 77 -10.65 6.24 -1.90
N LYS A 78 -11.73 6.94 -1.51
CA LYS A 78 -12.12 7.05 -0.09
C LYS A 78 -12.40 5.67 0.50
N GLY A 79 -13.09 4.80 -0.25
CA GLY A 79 -13.37 3.42 0.16
C GLY A 79 -12.08 2.62 0.37
N TRP A 80 -11.13 2.69 -0.57
CA TRP A 80 -9.83 2.02 -0.42
C TRP A 80 -8.97 2.59 0.71
N MET A 81 -9.07 3.88 0.99
CA MET A 81 -8.44 4.50 2.15
C MET A 81 -9.03 3.95 3.45
N TYR A 82 -10.36 3.85 3.58
CA TYR A 82 -10.99 3.25 4.76
C TYR A 82 -10.67 1.76 4.90
N ALA A 83 -10.65 1.01 3.80
CA ALA A 83 -10.24 -0.38 3.80
C ALA A 83 -8.79 -0.52 4.30
N GLY A 84 -7.86 0.30 3.81
CA GLY A 84 -6.48 0.32 4.29
C GLY A 84 -6.37 0.65 5.78
N ALA A 85 -7.13 1.64 6.27
CA ALA A 85 -7.15 1.99 7.69
C ALA A 85 -7.70 0.85 8.57
N PHE A 86 -8.77 0.17 8.12
CA PHE A 86 -9.32 -0.99 8.82
C PHE A 86 -8.34 -2.17 8.82
N GLY A 87 -7.72 -2.46 7.67
CA GLY A 87 -6.68 -3.48 7.54
C GLY A 87 -5.47 -3.18 8.42
N GLN A 88 -5.11 -1.91 8.62
CA GLN A 88 -4.06 -1.52 9.55
C GLN A 88 -4.42 -1.88 11.00
N LEU A 89 -5.63 -1.53 11.45
CA LEU A 89 -6.08 -1.84 12.81
C LEU A 89 -6.07 -3.36 13.06
N LEU A 90 -6.61 -4.14 12.12
CA LEU A 90 -6.61 -5.60 12.18
C LEU A 90 -5.19 -6.19 12.18
N GLY A 91 -4.30 -5.66 11.33
CA GLY A 91 -2.94 -6.12 11.22
C GLY A 91 -2.13 -5.87 12.50
N VAL A 92 -2.19 -4.65 13.05
CA VAL A 92 -1.50 -4.31 14.30
C VAL A 92 -2.06 -5.08 15.48
N SER A 93 -3.40 -5.14 15.62
CA SER A 93 -4.03 -5.85 16.74
C SER A 93 -3.64 -7.32 16.74
N SER A 94 -3.69 -7.96 15.57
CA SER A 94 -3.35 -9.37 15.42
C SER A 94 -1.86 -9.62 15.63
N PHE A 95 -1.00 -8.74 15.11
CA PHE A 95 0.45 -8.81 15.34
C PHE A 95 0.80 -8.83 16.83
N ILE A 96 0.21 -7.91 17.62
CA ILE A 96 0.42 -7.84 19.06
C ILE A 96 -0.12 -9.11 19.73
N VAL A 97 -1.33 -9.54 19.39
CA VAL A 97 -1.95 -10.74 19.97
C VAL A 97 -1.10 -11.99 19.72
N TYR A 98 -0.60 -12.20 18.50
CA TYR A 98 0.24 -13.37 18.19
C TYR A 98 1.63 -13.33 18.83
N ILE A 99 2.21 -12.15 19.04
CA ILE A 99 3.44 -12.01 19.83
C ILE A 99 3.17 -12.41 21.28
N VAL A 100 2.11 -11.88 21.88
CA VAL A 100 1.74 -12.20 23.27
C VAL A 100 1.47 -13.69 23.42
N LEU A 101 0.70 -14.29 22.50
CA LEU A 101 0.46 -15.73 22.45
C LEU A 101 1.78 -16.53 22.38
N GLY A 102 2.70 -16.14 21.48
CA GLY A 102 3.99 -16.81 21.36
C GLY A 102 4.82 -16.76 22.65
N ILE A 103 4.77 -15.65 23.38
CA ILE A 103 5.46 -15.50 24.67
C ILE A 103 4.79 -16.34 25.76
N VAL A 104 3.46 -16.29 25.88
CA VAL A 104 2.68 -16.97 26.94
C VAL A 104 2.74 -18.49 26.79
N PHE A 105 2.66 -18.99 25.56
CA PHE A 105 2.70 -20.42 25.28
C PHE A 105 4.13 -20.99 25.20
N HIS A 106 5.16 -20.16 25.48
CA HIS A 106 6.57 -20.53 25.38
C HIS A 106 6.90 -21.25 24.07
N ASP A 107 6.40 -20.69 22.96
CA ASP A 107 6.51 -21.33 21.66
C ASP A 107 7.98 -21.50 21.27
N ASN A 108 8.34 -22.74 20.97
CA ASN A 108 9.67 -23.03 20.45
C ASN A 108 9.76 -22.53 19.00
N LEU A 109 10.60 -21.53 18.76
CA LEU A 109 10.90 -20.98 17.41
C LEU A 109 11.37 -22.04 16.39
N LYS A 110 11.72 -23.24 16.84
CA LYS A 110 12.12 -24.38 15.99
C LYS A 110 10.94 -25.20 15.47
N ASP A 111 9.76 -25.13 16.09
CA ASP A 111 8.60 -25.88 15.65
C ASP A 111 7.69 -25.02 14.78
N PHE A 112 7.93 -25.10 13.46
CA PHE A 112 7.22 -24.31 12.47
C PHE A 112 5.74 -24.70 12.33
N ARG A 113 5.32 -25.87 12.84
CA ARG A 113 3.93 -26.34 12.68
C ARG A 113 2.93 -25.56 13.52
N HIS A 114 3.26 -25.24 14.77
CA HIS A 114 2.33 -24.58 15.69
C HIS A 114 2.76 -23.17 16.11
N SER A 115 3.88 -22.66 15.55
CA SER A 115 4.43 -21.37 15.94
C SER A 115 3.49 -20.18 15.68
N TYR A 116 3.00 -19.55 16.75
CA TYR A 116 2.31 -18.26 16.75
C TYR A 116 3.23 -17.12 16.27
N PHE A 117 4.54 -17.26 16.44
CA PHE A 117 5.52 -16.31 15.90
C PHE A 117 5.50 -16.21 14.38
N ILE A 118 5.19 -17.31 13.66
CA ILE A 118 5.09 -17.26 12.20
C ILE A 118 3.81 -16.52 11.81
N ALA A 119 2.70 -16.78 12.51
CA ALA A 119 1.44 -16.06 12.30
C ALA A 119 1.58 -14.55 12.58
N SER A 120 2.42 -14.14 13.54
CA SER A 120 2.70 -12.72 13.79
C SER A 120 3.43 -12.08 12.60
N VAL A 121 4.42 -12.74 11.99
CA VAL A 121 5.10 -12.24 10.79
C VAL A 121 4.11 -12.01 9.64
N TRP A 122 3.16 -12.92 9.44
CA TRP A 122 2.14 -12.75 8.39
C TRP A 122 1.13 -11.66 8.71
N SER A 123 0.75 -11.51 9.99
CA SER A 123 -0.07 -10.37 10.45
C SER A 123 0.64 -9.04 10.21
N PHE A 124 1.96 -8.98 10.44
CA PHE A 124 2.78 -7.81 10.14
C PHE A 124 2.86 -7.53 8.62
N MET A 125 2.95 -8.57 7.79
CA MET A 125 2.90 -8.40 6.34
C MET A 125 1.56 -7.84 5.88
N THR A 126 0.44 -8.32 6.43
CA THR A 126 -0.89 -7.71 6.22
C THR A 126 -0.88 -6.24 6.58
N TRP A 127 -0.42 -5.90 7.79
CA TRP A 127 -0.35 -4.50 8.24
C TRP A 127 0.45 -3.61 7.27
N LYS A 128 1.61 -4.09 6.82
CA LYS A 128 2.46 -3.37 5.85
C LYS A 128 1.70 -3.06 4.56
N TRP A 129 1.01 -4.05 3.98
CA TRP A 129 0.28 -3.85 2.72
C TRP A 129 -0.95 -2.96 2.90
N SER A 130 -1.67 -3.08 4.01
CA SER A 130 -2.76 -2.15 4.35
C SER A 130 -2.26 -0.72 4.56
N PHE A 131 -1.09 -0.53 5.18
CA PHE A 131 -0.45 0.78 5.33
C PHE A 131 -0.08 1.39 3.98
N VAL A 132 0.53 0.58 3.10
CA VAL A 132 0.86 0.97 1.73
C VAL A 132 -0.39 1.42 0.96
N LEU A 133 -1.49 0.66 1.06
CA LEU A 133 -2.77 0.98 0.42
C LEU A 133 -3.34 2.31 0.93
N PHE A 134 -3.35 2.51 2.25
CA PHE A 134 -3.83 3.74 2.88
C PHE A 134 -3.02 4.96 2.43
N TRP A 135 -1.68 4.86 2.53
CA TRP A 135 -0.77 5.95 2.19
C TRP A 135 -0.90 6.36 0.72
N TYR A 136 -0.86 5.39 -0.20
CA TYR A 136 -0.96 5.69 -1.63
C TYR A 136 -2.34 6.16 -2.06
N SER A 137 -3.41 5.64 -1.46
CA SER A 137 -4.77 6.14 -1.73
C SER A 137 -4.90 7.63 -1.35
N ARG A 138 -4.29 8.03 -0.22
CA ARG A 138 -4.27 9.42 0.22
C ARG A 138 -3.44 10.30 -0.72
N GLU A 139 -2.23 9.85 -1.07
CA GLU A 139 -1.31 10.58 -1.95
C GLU A 139 -1.91 10.79 -3.34
N TYR A 140 -2.42 9.72 -3.96
CA TYR A 140 -3.03 9.80 -5.28
C TYR A 140 -4.30 10.66 -5.30
N ARG A 141 -5.07 10.67 -4.21
CA ARG A 141 -6.21 11.58 -4.09
C ARG A 141 -5.78 13.03 -4.00
N HIS A 142 -4.69 13.34 -3.27
CA HIS A 142 -4.16 14.70 -3.20
C HIS A 142 -3.69 15.18 -4.58
N LEU A 143 -2.90 14.36 -5.28
CA LEU A 143 -2.44 14.63 -6.64
C LEU A 143 -3.59 14.96 -7.62
N LEU A 144 -4.66 14.16 -7.60
CA LEU A 144 -5.80 14.36 -8.49
C LEU A 144 -6.63 15.60 -8.16
N LEU A 145 -6.68 16.00 -6.88
CA LEU A 145 -7.36 17.23 -6.47
C LEU A 145 -6.54 18.47 -6.83
N GLU A 146 -5.22 18.40 -6.69
CA GLU A 146 -4.30 19.45 -7.12
C GLU A 146 -4.38 19.66 -8.63
N GLU A 147 -4.39 18.57 -9.42
CA GLU A 147 -4.55 18.60 -10.87
C GLU A 147 -5.90 19.21 -11.30
N ALA A 148 -6.98 18.97 -10.54
CA ALA A 148 -8.29 19.55 -10.83
C ALA A 148 -8.40 21.06 -10.52
N LEU A 149 -7.46 21.63 -9.75
CA LEU A 149 -7.41 23.06 -9.44
C LEU A 149 -6.62 23.87 -10.47
N ILE A 150 -5.87 23.22 -11.36
CA ILE A 150 -5.13 23.88 -12.44
C ILE A 150 -6.12 24.25 -13.56
N PRO A 151 -6.26 25.53 -13.95
CA PRO A 151 -7.14 25.92 -15.04
C PRO A 151 -6.66 25.34 -16.37
N VAL A 152 -7.60 24.77 -17.14
CA VAL A 152 -7.38 24.21 -18.48
C VAL A 152 -6.76 25.29 -19.39
N GLY A 153 -5.48 25.11 -19.75
CA GLY A 153 -4.65 26.09 -20.46
C GLY A 153 -3.31 26.43 -19.79
N GLY A 154 -3.08 25.98 -18.55
CA GLY A 154 -1.78 26.07 -17.86
C GLY A 154 -0.88 24.83 -17.99
N GLU A 155 -1.40 23.74 -18.55
CA GLU A 155 -0.74 22.43 -18.63
C GLU A 155 0.56 22.48 -19.45
N ASP A 156 0.54 23.21 -20.58
CA ASP A 156 1.68 23.35 -21.50
C ASP A 156 2.90 24.02 -20.83
N LYS A 157 2.64 24.92 -19.87
CA LYS A 157 3.70 25.60 -19.10
C LYS A 157 4.28 24.71 -18.02
N LEU A 158 3.46 23.90 -17.34
CA LEU A 158 3.96 22.94 -16.36
C LEU A 158 4.82 21.86 -17.05
N TYR A 159 4.28 21.14 -18.04
CA TYR A 159 5.00 20.02 -18.66
C TYR A 159 6.25 20.44 -19.45
N GLY A 160 6.31 21.67 -19.97
CA GLY A 160 7.51 22.24 -20.59
C GLY A 160 8.63 22.56 -19.58
N GLU A 161 8.28 22.83 -18.32
CA GLU A 161 9.22 23.25 -17.27
C GLU A 161 9.73 22.08 -16.40
N TYR A 162 8.95 20.99 -16.25
CA TYR A 162 9.39 19.77 -15.52
C TYR A 162 10.39 18.88 -16.28
N GLY A 163 10.81 19.27 -17.47
CA GLY A 163 11.81 18.57 -18.27
C GLY A 163 13.22 18.54 -17.67
N HIS A 164 13.51 19.32 -16.63
CA HIS A 164 14.85 19.33 -16.04
C HIS A 164 14.85 19.78 -14.57
N GLY A 165 14.69 18.84 -13.64
CA GLY A 165 15.32 18.83 -12.31
C GLY A 165 15.24 20.05 -11.38
N ASN A 166 14.44 21.08 -11.65
CA ASN A 166 14.45 22.32 -10.88
C ASN A 166 13.16 22.49 -10.06
N ILE A 167 13.35 22.77 -8.77
CA ILE A 167 12.30 23.07 -7.80
C ILE A 167 11.80 24.49 -8.09
N VAL A 168 10.58 24.61 -8.61
CA VAL A 168 9.93 25.92 -8.78
C VAL A 168 9.38 26.36 -7.42
N THR A 169 9.96 27.40 -6.85
CA THR A 169 9.33 28.21 -5.80
C THR A 169 8.15 28.95 -6.39
N ALA A 170 6.99 28.89 -5.72
CA ALA A 170 5.79 29.61 -6.12
C ALA A 170 6.10 31.10 -6.38
N PRO A 171 5.49 31.74 -7.39
CA PRO A 171 5.66 33.17 -7.62
C PRO A 171 5.20 33.92 -6.37
N GLU A 172 6.07 34.77 -5.85
CA GLU A 172 5.72 35.76 -4.84
C GLU A 172 4.48 36.51 -5.32
N SER A 173 3.46 36.58 -4.47
CA SER A 173 2.28 37.40 -4.70
C SER A 173 2.69 38.86 -4.71
N SER A 174 3.10 39.38 -5.87
CA SER A 174 3.28 40.79 -6.10
C SER A 174 1.92 41.47 -6.26
N SER A 175 1.60 42.27 -5.24
CA SER A 175 0.85 43.53 -5.31
C SER A 175 -0.49 43.50 -6.06
N PHE A 176 -1.57 43.33 -5.32
CA PHE A 176 -2.73 44.19 -5.54
C PHE A 176 -2.62 45.38 -4.58
N THR A 177 -2.65 46.57 -5.19
CA THR A 177 -2.56 47.95 -4.65
C THR A 177 -1.21 48.42 -4.14
#